data_AF-A0A7C5GF51-F1
#
_entry.id   AF-A0A7C5GF51-F1
#
_cell.length_a   1.000
_cell.length_b   1.000
_cell.length_c   1.000
_cell.angle_alpha   90.00
_cell.angle_beta   90.00
_cell.angle_gamma   90.00
#
_symmetry.space_group_name_H-M   'P 1'
#
loop_
_entity.id
_entity.type
_entity.pdbx_description
1 polymer ?
#
loop_
_entity_poly.entity_id
_entity_poly.type
_entity_poly.pdbx_seq_one_letter_code
_entity_poly.pdbx_strand_id
1 'polypeptide(L)'
;MKYLLTILIVLGFFLSNPTFGQCDGGDPTTNNPTSFNTSISIEENFNNARRWEETDLGLTPNCLGNMVAPAGGWASLDDDQTALYIHNSERTARGILPLFGVEVNLDNVAQNHSDWQINNNVFSHGGDPALGSNNSYALCSDCSTGITGSSPFDRMNQSAPLAGQWQTESENLASNVTSGSSILDFVARGIYRFIYQDAGSGWGHRHNVLRVYTNDWGDAATEGFIGVGVAGGNSYTSC
;
A
#
# COMPACT_ATOMS: atom_id res chain seq x y z
N MET A 1 -1.71 17.63 -13.42
CA MET A 1 -1.42 16.20 -13.63
C MET A 1 -1.98 15.41 -12.45
N LYS A 2 -2.54 14.23 -12.67
CA LYS A 2 -3.17 13.40 -11.63
C LYS A 2 -2.37 12.12 -11.49
N TYR A 3 -2.26 11.63 -10.26
CA TYR A 3 -1.45 10.47 -9.91
C TYR A 3 -2.29 9.48 -9.11
N LEU A 4 -2.10 8.21 -9.39
CA LEU A 4 -2.77 7.09 -8.76
C LEU A 4 -1.72 6.06 -8.37
N LEU A 5 -1.76 5.68 -7.10
CA LEU A 5 -0.92 4.69 -6.47
C LEU A 5 -1.84 3.52 -6.11
N THR A 6 -1.61 2.38 -6.75
CA THR A 6 -2.16 1.10 -6.34
C THR A 6 -1.04 0.37 -5.63
N ILE A 7 -1.24 0.04 -4.36
CA ILE A 7 -0.38 -0.90 -3.66
C ILE A 7 -1.17 -2.19 -3.50
N LEU A 8 -0.71 -3.24 -4.15
CA LEU A 8 -1.31 -4.56 -4.05
C LEU A 8 -0.36 -5.45 -3.23
N ILE A 9 -0.83 -5.95 -2.10
CA ILE A 9 -0.06 -6.83 -1.23
C ILE A 9 -0.71 -8.21 -1.32
N VAL A 10 0.08 -9.24 -1.63
CA VAL A 10 -0.43 -10.61 -1.78
C VAL A 10 0.50 -11.58 -1.08
N LEU A 11 -0.09 -12.65 -0.54
CA LEU A 11 0.65 -13.71 0.13
C LEU A 11 0.12 -15.14 0.02
N GLY A 12 1.09 -16.05 0.27
CA GLY A 12 1.02 -17.49 0.58
C GLY A 12 0.78 -17.81 2.11
N PHE A 13 0.69 -19.08 2.60
CA PHE A 13 -0.33 -19.65 3.56
C PHE A 13 0.21 -19.92 4.93
N PHE A 14 -0.66 -19.56 5.88
CA PHE A 14 -0.98 -20.13 7.19
C PHE A 14 0.00 -20.09 8.37
N LEU A 15 -0.40 -19.25 9.33
CA LEU A 15 -0.33 -19.35 10.79
C LEU A 15 1.07 -19.36 11.43
N SER A 16 1.50 -18.15 11.79
CA SER A 16 1.82 -17.92 13.20
C SER A 16 1.08 -16.67 13.70
N ASN A 17 0.55 -16.72 14.92
CA ASN A 17 0.10 -15.50 15.58
C ASN A 17 1.35 -14.64 15.79
N PRO A 18 1.46 -13.44 15.19
CA PRO A 18 2.51 -12.53 15.61
C PRO A 18 2.35 -12.30 17.10
N THR A 19 3.43 -12.49 17.84
CA THR A 19 3.60 -11.74 19.07
C THR A 19 3.85 -10.31 18.64
N PHE A 20 2.79 -9.50 18.59
CA PHE A 20 2.96 -8.06 18.54
C PHE A 20 3.92 -7.66 19.67
N GLY A 21 4.95 -6.88 19.34
CA GLY A 21 5.87 -6.38 20.35
C GLY A 21 5.14 -5.48 21.35
N GLN A 22 5.80 -5.12 22.44
CA GLN A 22 5.28 -4.16 23.45
C GLN A 22 4.87 -2.77 22.90
N CYS A 23 5.01 -2.54 21.59
CA CYS A 23 4.78 -1.28 20.89
C CYS A 23 3.57 -1.30 19.96
N ASP A 24 2.69 -2.29 20.08
CA ASP A 24 1.40 -2.25 19.40
C ASP A 24 0.29 -1.85 20.37
N GLY A 25 -0.27 -0.66 20.17
CA GLY A 25 -1.38 -0.12 20.96
C GLY A 25 -2.72 -0.14 20.22
N GLY A 26 -2.78 -0.76 19.03
CA GLY A 26 -3.94 -0.72 18.15
C GLY A 26 -3.96 0.49 17.23
N ASP A 27 -5.17 0.98 16.95
CA ASP A 27 -5.39 2.09 16.02
C ASP A 27 -5.28 3.44 16.75
N PRO A 28 -4.34 4.32 16.34
CA PRO A 28 -4.22 5.64 16.92
C PRO A 28 -5.35 6.55 16.40
N THR A 29 -5.37 7.82 16.81
CA THR A 29 -6.18 8.86 16.15
C THR A 29 -5.56 9.27 14.80
N THR A 30 -6.08 10.29 14.11
CA THR A 30 -5.46 10.74 12.85
C THR A 30 -4.29 11.69 13.13
N ASN A 31 -3.10 11.36 12.61
CA ASN A 31 -1.99 12.29 12.57
C ASN A 31 -2.02 13.13 11.29
N ASN A 32 -2.18 14.44 11.43
CA ASN A 32 -2.07 15.37 10.31
C ASN A 32 -0.67 15.97 10.28
N PRO A 33 0.26 15.47 9.42
CA PRO A 33 1.59 16.05 9.34
C PRO A 33 1.46 17.49 8.87
N THR A 34 2.28 18.36 9.43
CA THR A 34 2.30 19.78 9.11
C THR A 34 2.59 20.00 7.62
N SER A 35 3.37 19.12 6.96
CA SER A 35 3.59 19.16 5.52
C SER A 35 4.44 18.00 4.94
N PHE A 36 3.99 17.43 3.80
CA PHE A 36 4.84 16.67 2.84
C PHE A 36 5.28 17.54 1.64
N ASN A 37 5.10 18.86 1.74
CA ASN A 37 5.42 19.88 0.74
C ASN A 37 6.57 20.82 1.17
N THR A 38 7.15 20.60 2.35
CA THR A 38 8.33 21.29 2.88
C THR A 38 9.59 20.45 2.68
N SER A 39 10.77 21.01 2.96
CA SER A 39 12.08 20.36 2.90
C SER A 39 12.32 19.22 3.92
N ILE A 40 11.26 18.73 4.57
CA ILE A 40 11.34 17.64 5.56
C ILE A 40 11.47 16.33 4.79
N SER A 41 12.45 15.50 5.17
CA SER A 41 12.70 14.23 4.50
C SER A 41 11.61 13.19 4.81
N ILE A 42 11.55 12.13 3.99
CA ILE A 42 10.59 11.03 4.19
C ILE A 42 10.76 10.43 5.59
N GLU A 43 11.99 10.10 6.01
CA GLU A 43 12.24 9.49 7.30
C GLU A 43 11.84 10.40 8.48
N GLU A 44 12.00 11.72 8.36
CA GLU A 44 11.59 12.66 9.41
C GLU A 44 10.06 12.68 9.56
N ASN A 45 9.30 12.62 8.47
CA ASN A 45 7.83 12.51 8.52
C ASN A 45 7.38 11.24 9.25
N PHE A 46 7.93 10.07 8.87
CA PHE A 46 7.58 8.80 9.51
C PHE A 46 8.02 8.77 10.98
N ASN A 47 9.20 9.29 11.32
CA ASN A 47 9.69 9.33 12.69
C ASN A 47 8.83 10.21 13.58
N ASN A 48 8.46 11.41 13.12
CA ASN A 48 7.54 12.28 13.82
C ASN A 48 6.18 11.60 14.04
N ALA A 49 5.68 10.85 13.05
CA ALA A 49 4.44 10.12 13.19
C ALA A 49 4.53 8.96 14.18
N ARG A 50 5.65 8.24 14.24
CA ARG A 50 5.90 7.25 15.30
C ARG A 50 5.92 7.89 16.69
N ARG A 51 6.54 9.06 16.86
CA ARG A 51 6.56 9.78 18.16
C ARG A 51 5.15 10.15 18.60
N TRP A 52 4.36 10.61 17.64
CA TRP A 52 2.98 10.98 17.85
C TRP A 52 2.13 9.74 18.20
N GLU A 53 2.27 8.64 17.47
CA GLU A 53 1.54 7.38 17.73
C GLU A 53 1.85 6.83 19.12
N GLU A 54 3.12 6.84 19.52
CA GLU A 54 3.52 6.44 20.87
C GLU A 54 2.85 7.29 21.95
N THR A 55 2.73 8.60 21.72
CA THR A 55 2.07 9.51 22.66
C THR A 55 0.57 9.27 22.71
N ASP A 56 -0.06 9.12 21.55
CA ASP A 56 -1.51 8.94 21.40
C ASP A 56 -1.98 7.63 22.01
N LEU A 57 -1.23 6.55 21.81
CA LEU A 57 -1.53 5.21 22.33
C LEU A 57 -0.95 4.94 23.73
N GLY A 58 -0.23 5.90 24.33
CA GLY A 58 0.40 5.73 25.64
C GLY A 58 1.48 4.65 25.67
N LEU A 59 2.19 4.44 24.55
CA LEU A 59 3.28 3.48 24.43
C LEU A 59 4.54 3.99 25.14
N THR A 60 5.49 3.07 25.34
CA THR A 60 6.80 3.46 25.85
C THR A 60 7.47 4.44 24.86
N PRO A 61 7.96 5.60 25.30
CA PRO A 61 8.64 6.53 24.41
C PRO A 61 9.80 5.85 23.68
N ASN A 62 9.85 6.02 22.37
CA ASN A 62 10.88 5.48 21.49
C ASN A 62 10.91 3.99 21.28
N CYS A 63 9.79 3.33 21.53
CA CYS A 63 9.70 1.90 21.33
C CYS A 63 9.42 1.51 19.86
N LEU A 64 8.84 2.39 19.02
CA LEU A 64 8.75 2.22 17.55
C LEU A 64 10.06 2.60 16.81
N GLY A 65 11.06 3.09 17.54
CA GLY A 65 12.35 3.51 16.99
C GLY A 65 12.24 4.60 15.90
N ASN A 66 13.29 4.69 15.09
CA ASN A 66 13.39 5.62 13.97
C ASN A 66 13.67 4.87 12.65
N MET A 67 12.91 5.21 11.60
CA MET A 67 13.28 4.98 10.22
C MET A 67 14.57 5.75 9.90
N VAL A 68 15.47 5.09 9.20
CA VAL A 68 16.71 5.66 8.67
C VAL A 68 16.56 5.77 7.16
N ALA A 69 17.17 6.77 6.53
CA ALA A 69 17.17 6.86 5.07
C ALA A 69 17.92 5.66 4.45
N PRO A 70 17.48 5.18 3.26
CA PRO A 70 18.19 4.12 2.55
C PRO A 70 19.61 4.56 2.15
N ALA A 71 20.51 3.59 1.99
CA ALA A 71 21.84 3.86 1.47
C ALA A 71 21.74 4.48 0.06
N GLY A 72 22.39 5.62 -0.17
CA GLY A 72 22.26 6.39 -1.42
C GLY A 72 21.14 7.45 -1.41
N GLY A 73 20.29 7.44 -0.37
CA GLY A 73 19.16 8.37 -0.22
C GLY A 73 17.93 7.96 -1.02
N TRP A 74 16.78 8.58 -0.74
CA TRP A 74 15.50 8.22 -1.38
C TRP A 74 15.49 8.39 -2.88
N ALA A 75 16.26 9.35 -3.42
CA ALA A 75 16.36 9.58 -4.85
C ALA A 75 17.08 8.45 -5.62
N SER A 76 17.73 7.51 -4.93
CA SER A 76 18.30 6.32 -5.58
C SER A 76 17.33 5.15 -5.68
N LEU A 77 16.12 5.27 -5.11
CA LEU A 77 15.09 4.24 -5.16
C LEU A 77 14.05 4.54 -6.23
N ASP A 78 13.55 3.49 -6.89
CA ASP A 78 12.32 3.55 -7.66
C ASP A 78 11.07 3.46 -6.75
N ASP A 79 9.87 3.50 -7.36
CA ASP A 79 8.60 3.49 -6.62
C ASP A 79 8.42 2.20 -5.80
N ASP A 80 8.77 1.04 -6.38
CA ASP A 80 8.61 -0.27 -5.74
C ASP A 80 9.59 -0.41 -4.57
N GLN A 81 10.85 -0.01 -4.77
CA GLN A 81 11.88 0.01 -3.74
C GLN A 81 11.50 0.96 -2.60
N THR A 82 10.97 2.13 -2.92
CA THR A 82 10.48 3.09 -1.93
C THR A 82 9.34 2.50 -1.11
N ALA A 83 8.36 1.87 -1.78
CA ALA A 83 7.21 1.27 -1.12
C ALA A 83 7.60 0.11 -0.20
N LEU A 84 8.44 -0.81 -0.69
CA LEU A 84 8.94 -1.95 0.07
C LEU A 84 9.76 -1.49 1.28
N TYR A 85 10.64 -0.51 1.11
CA TYR A 85 11.48 0.00 2.20
C TYR A 85 10.63 0.58 3.33
N ILE A 86 9.65 1.43 3.00
CA ILE A 86 8.78 2.07 3.98
C ILE A 86 7.90 1.01 4.67
N HIS A 87 7.28 0.10 3.92
CA HIS A 87 6.49 -1.00 4.50
C HIS A 87 7.33 -1.80 5.50
N ASN A 88 8.52 -2.23 5.10
CA ASN A 88 9.38 -3.04 5.94
C ASN A 88 9.86 -2.29 7.18
N SER A 89 10.16 -1.00 7.07
CA SER A 89 10.52 -0.17 8.22
C SER A 89 9.36 -0.07 9.23
N GLU A 90 8.13 0.11 8.76
CA GLU A 90 6.95 0.25 9.62
C GLU A 90 6.51 -1.08 10.26
N ARG A 91 6.67 -2.18 9.53
CA ARG A 91 6.44 -3.53 10.02
C ARG A 91 7.46 -3.91 11.10
N THR A 92 8.75 -3.74 10.81
CA THR A 92 9.83 -4.08 11.75
C THR A 92 9.81 -3.22 13.02
N ALA A 93 9.38 -1.94 12.92
CA ALA A 93 9.15 -1.09 14.09
C ALA A 93 8.14 -1.66 15.09
N ARG A 94 7.24 -2.56 14.64
CA ARG A 94 6.20 -3.20 15.44
C ARG A 94 6.49 -4.68 15.70
N GLY A 95 7.69 -5.14 15.38
CA GLY A 95 8.11 -6.54 15.53
C GLY A 95 7.49 -7.49 14.52
N ILE A 96 6.93 -6.97 13.42
CA ILE A 96 6.38 -7.75 12.31
C ILE A 96 7.50 -8.05 11.31
N LEU A 97 7.53 -9.27 10.76
CA LEU A 97 8.52 -9.64 9.75
C LEU A 97 8.41 -8.72 8.52
N PRO A 98 9.53 -8.26 7.95
CA PRO A 98 9.51 -7.52 6.70
C PRO A 98 8.95 -8.37 5.56
N LEU A 99 8.32 -7.73 4.58
CA LEU A 99 7.99 -8.35 3.31
C LEU A 99 9.27 -8.81 2.61
N PHE A 100 9.26 -10.01 2.02
CA PHE A 100 10.41 -10.59 1.33
C PHE A 100 10.88 -9.69 0.19
N GLY A 101 9.95 -9.18 -0.62
CA GLY A 101 10.29 -8.32 -1.73
C GLY A 101 9.12 -8.03 -2.65
N VAL A 102 9.46 -7.39 -3.76
CA VAL A 102 8.52 -7.13 -4.86
C VAL A 102 8.44 -8.37 -5.74
N GLU A 103 7.24 -8.93 -5.92
CA GLU A 103 7.03 -10.06 -6.83
C GLU A 103 6.57 -9.54 -8.18
N VAL A 104 7.29 -9.89 -9.25
CA VAL A 104 7.13 -9.26 -10.57
C VAL A 104 5.73 -9.46 -11.18
N ASN A 105 5.07 -10.58 -10.95
CA ASN A 105 3.74 -10.81 -11.52
C ASN A 105 2.67 -10.04 -10.74
N LEU A 106 2.82 -9.96 -9.42
CA LEU A 106 1.99 -9.16 -8.53
C LEU A 106 2.14 -7.66 -8.84
N ASP A 107 3.38 -7.23 -9.09
CA ASP A 107 3.73 -5.89 -9.52
C ASP A 107 3.06 -5.53 -10.85
N ASN A 108 3.15 -6.43 -11.84
CA ASN A 108 2.42 -6.28 -13.10
C ASN A 108 0.90 -6.17 -12.89
N VAL A 109 0.31 -6.94 -11.97
CA VAL A 109 -1.12 -6.82 -11.66
C VAL A 109 -1.45 -5.44 -11.07
N ALA A 110 -0.63 -4.95 -10.15
CA ALA A 110 -0.79 -3.64 -9.53
C ALA A 110 -0.66 -2.51 -10.55
N GLN A 111 0.40 -2.54 -11.38
CA GLN A 111 0.66 -1.55 -12.42
C GLN A 111 -0.46 -1.50 -13.46
N ASN A 112 -0.89 -2.67 -13.95
CA ASN A 112 -2.01 -2.74 -14.88
C ASN A 112 -3.26 -2.08 -14.28
N HIS A 113 -3.61 -2.39 -13.02
CA HIS A 113 -4.77 -1.79 -12.36
C HIS A 113 -4.66 -0.27 -12.19
N SER A 114 -3.46 0.23 -11.86
CA SER A 114 -3.20 1.67 -11.83
C SER A 114 -3.42 2.34 -13.18
N ASP A 115 -2.88 1.76 -14.26
CA ASP A 115 -3.02 2.29 -15.62
C ASP A 115 -4.49 2.31 -16.06
N TRP A 116 -5.23 1.23 -15.77
CA TRP A 116 -6.65 1.17 -16.10
C TRP A 116 -7.48 2.20 -15.35
N GLN A 117 -7.24 2.40 -14.06
CA GLN A 117 -7.95 3.42 -13.27
C GLN A 117 -7.73 4.82 -13.83
N ILE A 118 -6.49 5.15 -14.22
CA ILE A 118 -6.17 6.42 -14.89
C ILE A 118 -6.86 6.54 -16.26
N ASN A 119 -6.80 5.48 -17.08
CA ASN A 119 -7.35 5.48 -18.43
C ASN A 119 -8.89 5.53 -18.46
N ASN A 120 -9.54 4.98 -17.44
CA ASN A 120 -11.00 4.91 -17.35
C ASN A 120 -11.59 5.97 -16.42
N ASN A 121 -10.77 6.85 -15.82
CA ASN A 121 -11.24 7.91 -14.94
C ASN A 121 -12.04 7.36 -13.73
N VAL A 122 -11.53 6.28 -13.11
CA VAL A 122 -12.14 5.59 -11.96
C VAL A 122 -11.13 5.47 -10.82
N PHE A 123 -11.60 5.47 -9.57
CA PHE A 123 -10.83 5.10 -8.38
C PHE A 123 -11.61 4.08 -7.57
N SER A 124 -11.22 2.80 -7.67
CA SER A 124 -11.95 1.70 -7.05
C SER A 124 -11.08 0.45 -6.91
N HIS A 125 -11.30 -0.30 -5.82
CA HIS A 125 -10.75 -1.64 -5.64
C HIS A 125 -11.28 -2.63 -6.68
N GLY A 126 -12.51 -2.44 -7.16
CA GLY A 126 -13.09 -3.23 -8.23
C GLY A 126 -14.09 -2.44 -9.06
N GLY A 127 -14.01 -2.56 -10.38
CA GLY A 127 -15.07 -2.17 -11.31
C GLY A 127 -15.37 -0.68 -11.45
N ASP A 128 -15.99 -0.35 -12.58
CA ASP A 128 -16.58 0.97 -12.85
C ASP A 128 -17.91 1.15 -12.08
N PRO A 129 -18.02 2.14 -11.17
CA PRO A 129 -19.26 2.44 -10.46
C PRO A 129 -20.42 2.90 -11.38
N ALA A 130 -20.16 3.30 -12.63
CA ALA A 130 -21.18 3.63 -13.63
C ALA A 130 -22.02 2.41 -14.07
N LEU A 131 -21.60 1.18 -13.73
CA LEU A 131 -22.37 -0.05 -13.98
C LEU A 131 -23.40 -0.38 -12.89
N GLY A 132 -23.55 0.49 -11.87
CA GLY A 132 -24.65 0.46 -10.90
C GLY A 132 -24.41 -0.43 -9.67
N SER A 133 -25.00 -0.02 -8.55
CA SER A 133 -24.88 -0.59 -7.20
C SER A 133 -25.42 -2.02 -7.01
N ASN A 134 -25.90 -2.66 -8.07
CA ASN A 134 -26.34 -4.06 -8.09
C ASN A 134 -25.31 -5.01 -8.73
N ASN A 135 -24.12 -4.50 -9.08
CA ASN A 135 -23.03 -5.31 -9.59
C ASN A 135 -22.06 -5.69 -8.46
N SER A 136 -22.46 -6.66 -7.64
CA SER A 136 -21.48 -7.57 -7.06
C SER A 136 -21.25 -8.65 -8.13
N TYR A 137 -20.07 -8.65 -8.76
CA TYR A 137 -19.56 -9.75 -9.63
C TYR A 137 -20.14 -9.97 -11.04
N ALA A 138 -20.89 -9.06 -11.63
CA ALA A 138 -21.18 -9.09 -13.06
C ALA A 138 -19.96 -8.65 -13.88
N LEU A 139 -19.18 -9.67 -14.26
CA LEU A 139 -18.50 -9.84 -15.55
C LEU A 139 -18.81 -8.70 -16.51
N CYS A 140 -17.79 -7.91 -16.83
CA CYS A 140 -17.82 -7.06 -18.01
C CYS A 140 -18.01 -7.96 -19.24
N SER A 141 -19.25 -8.12 -19.69
CA SER A 141 -19.61 -9.00 -20.82
C SER A 141 -19.18 -8.42 -22.19
N ASP A 142 -18.57 -7.23 -22.20
CA ASP A 142 -18.01 -6.56 -23.37
C ASP A 142 -16.62 -5.94 -23.08
N CYS A 143 -15.86 -6.47 -22.12
CA CYS A 143 -14.45 -6.09 -21.98
C CYS A 143 -13.63 -6.85 -23.02
N SER A 144 -13.75 -6.45 -24.27
CA SER A 144 -12.99 -7.04 -25.38
C SER A 144 -11.47 -6.82 -25.28
N THR A 145 -10.93 -6.18 -24.22
CA THR A 145 -9.48 -5.92 -24.06
C THR A 145 -8.93 -5.86 -22.61
N GLY A 146 -9.43 -6.58 -21.60
CA GLY A 146 -8.60 -6.81 -20.41
C GLY A 146 -9.29 -7.08 -19.06
N ILE A 147 -8.60 -7.87 -18.25
CA ILE A 147 -8.90 -8.33 -16.88
C ILE A 147 -8.91 -7.17 -15.87
N THR A 148 -8.30 -6.07 -16.25
CA THR A 148 -8.08 -4.90 -15.42
C THR A 148 -9.38 -4.16 -15.11
N GLY A 149 -9.53 -3.68 -13.86
CA GLY A 149 -10.81 -3.15 -13.38
C GLY A 149 -11.80 -4.20 -12.86
N SER A 150 -11.37 -5.45 -12.65
CA SER A 150 -12.13 -6.47 -11.88
C SER A 150 -11.77 -6.40 -10.38
N SER A 151 -12.18 -7.35 -9.53
CA SER A 151 -11.73 -7.39 -8.12
C SER A 151 -10.24 -7.75 -8.00
N PRO A 152 -9.55 -7.45 -6.88
CA PRO A 152 -8.17 -7.91 -6.67
C PRO A 152 -8.03 -9.43 -6.83
N PHE A 153 -8.97 -10.19 -6.26
CA PHE A 153 -9.08 -11.65 -6.42
C PHE A 153 -9.10 -12.08 -7.89
N ASP A 154 -9.95 -11.45 -8.71
CA ASP A 154 -10.10 -11.80 -10.12
C ASP A 154 -8.85 -11.45 -10.93
N ARG A 155 -8.24 -10.29 -10.66
CA ARG A 155 -6.98 -9.88 -11.31
C ARG A 155 -5.85 -10.87 -11.00
N MET A 156 -5.78 -11.32 -9.75
CA MET A 156 -4.79 -12.29 -9.29
C MET A 156 -5.03 -13.70 -9.86
N ASN A 157 -6.28 -14.17 -9.92
CA ASN A 157 -6.61 -15.50 -10.45
C ASN A 157 -6.53 -15.61 -11.97
N GLN A 158 -6.63 -14.50 -12.70
CA GLN A 158 -6.48 -14.51 -14.15
C GLN A 158 -5.03 -14.26 -14.59
N SER A 159 -4.15 -13.85 -13.67
CA SER A 159 -2.71 -13.87 -13.88
C SER A 159 -2.21 -15.32 -13.80
N ALA A 160 -1.95 -15.95 -14.96
CA ALA A 160 -1.49 -17.33 -15.05
C ALA A 160 -0.32 -17.72 -14.11
N PRO A 161 0.72 -16.88 -13.90
CA PRO A 161 1.79 -17.21 -12.95
C PRO A 161 1.38 -17.10 -11.47
N LEU A 162 0.30 -16.38 -11.15
CA LEU A 162 -0.18 -16.21 -9.77
C LEU A 162 -1.36 -17.13 -9.45
N ALA A 163 -2.15 -17.55 -10.43
CA ALA A 163 -3.36 -18.33 -10.22
C ALA A 163 -3.10 -19.58 -9.35
N GLY A 164 -3.73 -19.62 -8.17
CA GLY A 164 -3.56 -20.70 -7.19
C GLY A 164 -2.20 -20.74 -6.46
N GLN A 165 -1.34 -19.74 -6.64
CA GLN A 165 -0.04 -19.59 -5.96
C GLN A 165 -0.07 -18.58 -4.80
N TRP A 166 -1.25 -18.03 -4.50
CA TRP A 166 -1.52 -17.10 -3.42
C TRP A 166 -2.86 -17.45 -2.80
N GLN A 167 -3.19 -16.77 -1.71
CA GLN A 167 -4.21 -17.28 -0.82
C GLN A 167 -4.87 -16.25 0.10
N THR A 168 -4.12 -15.20 0.44
CA THR A 168 -4.71 -13.96 0.91
C THR A 168 -4.12 -12.84 0.09
N GLU A 169 -5.01 -11.97 -0.31
CA GLU A 169 -4.76 -10.75 -1.04
C GLU A 169 -5.30 -9.60 -0.22
N SER A 170 -4.65 -8.45 -0.35
CA SER A 170 -5.16 -7.20 0.19
C SER A 170 -4.63 -6.05 -0.66
N GLU A 171 -5.47 -5.05 -0.88
CA GLU A 171 -5.12 -3.92 -1.73
C GLU A 171 -5.32 -2.62 -0.97
N ASN A 172 -4.37 -1.70 -1.12
CA ASN A 172 -4.49 -0.32 -0.70
C ASN A 172 -4.40 0.59 -1.93
N LEU A 173 -5.34 1.52 -2.07
CA LEU A 173 -5.35 2.49 -3.16
C LEU A 173 -5.16 3.90 -2.60
N ALA A 174 -4.35 4.71 -3.27
CA ALA A 174 -4.22 6.13 -3.01
C ALA A 174 -4.29 6.92 -4.31
N SER A 175 -4.95 8.07 -4.29
CA SER A 175 -4.92 9.02 -5.40
C SER A 175 -4.57 10.42 -4.91
N ASN A 176 -3.98 11.21 -5.80
CA ASN A 176 -3.70 12.61 -5.52
C ASN A 176 -3.74 13.44 -6.81
N VAL A 177 -4.15 14.69 -6.68
CA VAL A 177 -4.36 15.62 -7.79
C VAL A 177 -3.45 16.82 -7.57
N THR A 178 -2.67 17.19 -8.60
CA THR A 178 -1.80 18.37 -8.56
C THR A 178 -1.94 19.20 -9.84
N SER A 179 -1.76 20.51 -9.74
CA SER A 179 -1.55 21.36 -10.91
C SER A 179 -0.13 21.24 -11.47
N GLY A 180 0.81 20.72 -10.69
CA GLY A 180 2.20 20.46 -11.10
C GLY A 180 2.35 19.30 -12.08
N SER A 181 3.57 19.15 -12.62
CA SER A 181 3.96 18.03 -13.47
C SER A 181 4.32 16.78 -12.69
N SER A 182 4.47 16.84 -11.37
CA SER A 182 4.70 15.70 -10.50
C SER A 182 4.18 15.92 -9.09
N ILE A 183 4.02 14.81 -8.36
CA ILE A 183 3.79 14.83 -6.93
C ILE A 183 5.04 14.25 -6.29
N LEU A 184 5.80 15.11 -5.61
CA LEU A 184 6.96 14.68 -4.83
C LEU A 184 6.53 13.64 -3.80
N ASP A 185 7.34 12.60 -3.68
CA ASP A 185 7.23 11.51 -2.71
C ASP A 185 5.84 10.85 -2.69
N PHE A 186 5.19 10.73 -3.85
CA PHE A 186 3.81 10.26 -3.93
C PHE A 186 3.60 8.90 -3.27
N VAL A 187 4.50 7.94 -3.50
CA VAL A 187 4.49 6.61 -2.86
C VAL A 187 4.55 6.73 -1.34
N ALA A 188 5.57 7.44 -0.82
CA ALA A 188 5.75 7.62 0.62
C ALA A 188 4.56 8.32 1.28
N ARG A 189 3.98 9.31 0.61
CA ARG A 189 2.77 10.02 1.06
C ARG A 189 1.55 9.13 1.11
N GLY A 190 1.38 8.26 0.12
CA GLY A 190 0.29 7.27 0.10
C GLY A 190 0.40 6.31 1.28
N ILE A 191 1.59 5.75 1.50
CA ILE A 191 1.83 4.82 2.61
C ILE A 191 1.67 5.51 3.96
N TYR A 192 2.15 6.75 4.11
CA TYR A 192 1.92 7.53 5.32
C TYR A 192 0.42 7.67 5.62
N ARG A 193 -0.39 7.98 4.61
CA ARG A 193 -1.85 8.11 4.74
C ARG A 193 -2.48 6.80 5.20
N PHE A 194 -2.07 5.68 4.61
CA PHE A 194 -2.55 4.36 5.01
C PHE A 194 -2.27 4.07 6.49
N ILE A 195 -1.10 4.44 7.00
CA ILE A 195 -0.70 4.07 8.36
C ILE A 195 -1.19 5.06 9.41
N TYR A 196 -1.19 6.36 9.11
CA TYR A 196 -1.34 7.42 10.11
C TYR A 196 -2.56 8.32 9.91
N GLN A 197 -3.28 8.19 8.78
CA GLN A 197 -4.43 9.06 8.46
C GLN A 197 -5.71 8.30 8.13
N ASP A 198 -5.76 6.99 8.37
CA ASP A 198 -6.78 6.10 7.83
C ASP A 198 -8.03 5.91 8.72
N ALA A 199 -8.20 6.76 9.74
CA ALA A 199 -9.37 6.72 10.61
C ALA A 199 -10.70 6.80 9.84
N GLY A 200 -10.72 7.57 8.73
CA GLY A 200 -11.90 7.72 7.87
C GLY A 200 -12.34 6.42 7.16
N SER A 201 -11.44 5.45 6.99
CA SER A 201 -11.72 4.13 6.41
C SER A 201 -11.79 3.03 7.47
N GLY A 202 -11.87 3.39 8.76
CA GLY A 202 -11.82 2.44 9.85
C GLY A 202 -10.49 1.68 9.94
N TRP A 203 -9.38 2.30 9.52
CA TRP A 203 -8.02 1.74 9.57
C TRP A 203 -7.77 0.50 8.70
N GLY A 204 -8.65 0.19 7.75
CA GLY A 204 -8.48 -0.97 6.87
C GLY A 204 -7.16 -0.96 6.08
N HIS A 205 -6.68 0.20 5.63
CA HIS A 205 -5.41 0.30 4.93
C HIS A 205 -4.23 0.12 5.87
N ARG A 206 -4.30 0.66 7.10
CA ARG A 206 -3.29 0.47 8.15
C ARG A 206 -3.16 -1.01 8.50
N HIS A 207 -4.30 -1.67 8.73
CA HIS A 207 -4.35 -3.10 9.03
C HIS A 207 -3.80 -3.93 7.89
N ASN A 208 -3.93 -3.49 6.63
CA ASN A 208 -3.30 -4.15 5.50
C ASN A 208 -1.77 -3.99 5.49
N VAL A 209 -1.25 -2.76 5.69
CA VAL A 209 0.20 -2.51 5.78
C VAL A 209 0.86 -3.32 6.90
N LEU A 210 0.20 -3.34 8.06
CA LEU A 210 0.65 -4.01 9.28
C LEU A 210 0.10 -5.43 9.43
N ARG A 211 -0.52 -5.98 8.38
CA ARG A 211 -1.02 -7.35 8.41
C ARG A 211 0.16 -8.28 8.61
N VAL A 212 0.02 -9.20 9.54
CA VAL A 212 0.97 -10.28 9.66
C VAL A 212 0.55 -11.40 8.76
N TYR A 213 1.51 -11.83 7.98
CA TYR A 213 1.36 -12.90 7.03
C TYR A 213 2.01 -14.16 7.57
N THR A 214 1.96 -15.21 6.78
CA THR A 214 2.71 -16.40 7.12
C THR A 214 3.98 -16.40 6.32
N ASN A 215 5.09 -16.69 7.00
CA ASN A 215 6.32 -17.03 6.33
C ASN A 215 6.30 -18.49 5.85
N ASP A 216 5.85 -18.70 4.62
CA ASP A 216 5.81 -20.01 3.95
C ASP A 216 6.70 -20.07 2.69
N TRP A 217 7.44 -18.99 2.43
CA TRP A 217 8.32 -18.85 1.28
C TRP A 217 9.50 -17.93 1.65
N GLY A 218 10.71 -18.29 1.21
CA GLY A 218 11.92 -17.51 1.44
C GLY A 218 12.67 -17.92 2.71
N ASP A 219 13.30 -16.96 3.38
CA ASP A 219 14.03 -17.19 4.63
C ASP A 219 13.14 -16.99 5.86
N ALA A 220 13.59 -17.50 7.01
CA ALA A 220 12.85 -17.39 8.27
C ALA A 220 12.64 -15.94 8.78
N ALA A 221 13.29 -14.95 8.17
CA ALA A 221 13.35 -13.57 8.63
C ALA A 221 12.48 -12.59 7.81
N THR A 222 11.73 -13.10 6.83
CA THR A 222 10.88 -12.33 5.93
C THR A 222 9.53 -13.02 5.76
N GLU A 223 8.50 -12.35 5.26
CA GLU A 223 7.24 -12.98 4.91
C GLU A 223 6.62 -12.33 3.68
N GLY A 224 6.31 -13.10 2.65
CA GLY A 224 5.42 -12.64 1.61
C GLY A 224 5.86 -11.50 0.71
N PHE A 225 4.95 -11.02 -0.12
CA PHE A 225 5.29 -10.17 -1.26
C PHE A 225 4.39 -8.96 -1.42
N ILE A 226 4.92 -7.96 -2.12
CA ILE A 226 4.21 -6.75 -2.54
C ILE A 226 4.34 -6.57 -4.05
N GLY A 227 3.34 -5.94 -4.66
CA GLY A 227 3.41 -5.37 -5.99
C GLY A 227 2.92 -3.93 -5.92
N VAL A 228 3.52 -3.06 -6.72
CA VAL A 228 3.31 -1.64 -6.65
C VAL A 228 3.01 -1.13 -8.05
N GLY A 229 1.92 -0.40 -8.19
CA GLY A 229 1.52 0.20 -9.45
C GLY A 229 1.40 1.70 -9.30
N VAL A 230 2.15 2.47 -10.08
CA VAL A 230 2.04 3.93 -10.09
C VAL A 230 1.68 4.40 -11.49
N ALA A 231 0.55 5.08 -11.62
CA ALA A 231 0.11 5.65 -12.89
C ALA A 231 -0.19 7.14 -12.75
N GLY A 232 0.25 7.92 -13.74
CA GLY A 232 0.00 9.34 -13.85
C GLY A 232 -0.74 9.67 -15.14
N GLY A 233 -1.72 10.58 -15.09
CA GLY A 233 -2.47 11.00 -16.27
C GLY A 233 -3.21 12.31 -16.09
N ASN A 234 -3.79 12.83 -17.18
CA ASN A 234 -4.59 14.06 -17.15
C ASN A 234 -6.09 13.79 -17.09
N SER A 235 -6.50 12.53 -17.32
CA SER A 235 -7.88 12.13 -17.57
C SER A 235 -8.68 11.74 -16.33
N TYR A 236 -8.01 11.42 -15.21
CA TYR A 236 -8.67 11.08 -13.93
C TYR A 236 -9.46 12.28 -13.38
N THR A 237 -10.41 12.11 -12.46
CA THR A 237 -11.24 13.14 -11.81
C THR A 237 -11.70 12.49 -10.52
N SER A 238 -11.17 12.93 -9.38
CA SER A 238 -11.59 12.40 -8.09
C SER A 238 -13.07 12.71 -7.87
N CYS A 239 -13.85 11.68 -7.53
CA CYS A 239 -15.19 11.86 -6.97
C CYS A 239 -15.11 12.55 -5.60
#